data_AF-A0A9E4D6H4-F1
#
_entry.id   AF-A0A9E4D6H4-F1
#
_cell.length_a   1.000
_cell.length_b   1.000
_cell.length_c   1.000
_cell.angle_alpha   90.00
_cell.angle_beta   90.00
_cell.angle_gamma   90.00
#
_symmetry.space_group_name_H-M   'P 1'
#
loop_
_entity.id
_entity.type
_entity.pdbx_description
1 polymer ?
#
loop_
_entity_poly.entity_id
_entity_poly.type
_entity_poly.pdbx_seq_one_letter_code
_entity_poly.pdbx_strand_id
1 'polypeptide(L)' 'GHVCLGYMWALMAKASSQALAQGTADATFHETKLATGRYYMARQLPATMMHLARIQSGAEPVMALAADRF' A
#
# COMPACT_ATOMS: atom_id res chain seq x y z
N GLY A 1 0.44 -8.43 -0.48
CA GLY A 1 -0.58 -7.81 -1.34
C GLY A 1 -0.49 -6.29 -1.49
N HIS A 2 0.41 -5.58 -0.80
CA HIS A 2 0.43 -4.11 -0.82
C HIS A 2 0.61 -3.48 -2.21
N VAL A 3 1.43 -4.09 -3.08
CA VAL A 3 1.63 -3.63 -4.47
C VAL A 3 0.33 -3.70 -5.27
N CYS A 4 -0.37 -4.83 -5.23
CA CYS A 4 -1.66 -5.01 -5.92
C CYS A 4 -2.72 -4.02 -5.42
N LEU A 5 -2.81 -3.84 -4.10
CA LEU A 5 -3.73 -2.85 -3.51
C LEU A 5 -3.34 -1.41 -3.87
N GLY A 6 -2.05 -1.09 -3.89
CA GLY A 6 -1.57 0.21 -4.38
C GLY A 6 -1.96 0.45 -5.83
N TYR A 7 -1.81 -0.55 -6.69
CA TYR A 7 -2.25 -0.45 -8.08
C TYR A 7 -3.78 -0.21 -8.20
N MET A 8 -4.60 -0.93 -7.44
CA MET A 8 -6.05 -0.71 -7.41
C MET A 8 -6.43 0.69 -6.90
N TRP A 9 -5.72 1.21 -5.89
CA TRP A 9 -5.91 2.58 -5.42
C TRP A 9 -5.56 3.62 -6.50
N ALA A 10 -4.51 3.39 -7.29
CA ALA A 10 -4.16 4.27 -8.40
C ALA A 10 -5.24 4.27 -9.51
N LEU A 11 -5.81 3.10 -9.83
CA LEU A 11 -6.92 3.01 -10.79
C LEU A 11 -8.17 3.73 -10.28
N MET A 12 -8.55 3.54 -9.01
CA MET A 12 -9.68 4.25 -8.39
C MET A 12 -9.45 5.77 -8.35
N ALA A 13 -8.21 6.21 -8.11
CA ALA A 13 -7.85 7.62 -8.13
C ALA A 13 -8.00 8.21 -9.54
N LYS A 14 -7.52 7.49 -10.58
CA LYS A 14 -7.71 7.91 -11.97
C LYS A 14 -9.19 8.07 -12.32
N ALA A 15 -10.01 7.08 -12.00
CA ALA A 15 -11.45 7.12 -12.26
C ALA A 15 -12.15 8.27 -11.50
N SER A 16 -11.79 8.48 -10.23
CA SER A 16 -12.38 9.54 -9.41
C SER A 16 -12.01 10.94 -9.91
N SER A 17 -10.76 11.15 -10.30
CA SER A 17 -10.32 12.41 -10.90
C SER A 17 -11.04 12.71 -12.22
N GLN A 18 -11.29 11.68 -13.05
CA GLN A 18 -12.06 11.83 -14.28
C GLN A 18 -13.53 12.18 -14.02
N ALA A 19 -14.17 11.52 -13.04
CA ALA A 19 -15.56 11.80 -12.68
C ALA A 19 -15.73 13.23 -12.14
N LEU A 20 -14.79 13.71 -11.31
CA LEU A 20 -14.77 15.10 -10.83
C LEU A 20 -14.63 16.09 -11.99
N ALA A 21 -13.73 15.83 -12.94
CA ALA A 21 -13.53 16.69 -14.11
C ALA A 21 -14.76 16.75 -15.03
N GLN A 22 -15.61 15.72 -15.02
CA GLN A 22 -16.86 15.65 -15.80
C GLN A 22 -18.08 16.22 -15.06
N GLY A 23 -17.91 16.74 -13.84
CA GLY A 23 -19.00 17.34 -13.08
C GLY A 23 -19.97 16.32 -12.48
N THR A 24 -19.45 15.20 -11.96
CA THR A 24 -20.24 14.19 -11.21
C THR A 24 -21.13 14.82 -10.13
N ALA A 25 -22.33 14.25 -9.94
CA ALA A 25 -23.27 14.67 -8.90
C ALA A 25 -22.81 14.30 -7.48
N ASP A 26 -21.84 13.38 -7.34
CA ASP A 26 -21.31 12.94 -6.04
C ASP A 26 -19.82 13.26 -5.90
N ALA A 27 -19.50 14.55 -5.89
CA ALA A 27 -18.12 15.03 -5.74
C ALA A 27 -17.49 14.59 -4.41
N THR A 28 -18.27 14.61 -3.32
CA THR A 28 -17.83 14.24 -1.97
C THR A 28 -17.28 12.82 -1.91
N PHE A 29 -17.94 11.84 -2.56
CA PHE A 29 -17.45 10.47 -2.62
C PHE A 29 -16.08 10.39 -3.30
N HIS A 30 -15.91 11.04 -4.45
CA HIS A 30 -14.68 10.98 -5.23
C HIS A 30 -13.52 11.71 -4.53
N GLU A 31 -13.77 12.86 -3.91
CA GLU A 31 -12.78 13.56 -3.10
C GLU A 31 -12.33 12.72 -1.90
N THR A 32 -13.30 12.09 -1.21
CA THR A 32 -13.03 11.17 -0.09
C THR A 32 -12.21 9.96 -0.54
N LYS A 33 -12.52 9.41 -1.73
CA LYS A 33 -11.74 8.32 -2.34
C LYS A 33 -10.30 8.74 -2.60
N LEU A 34 -10.08 9.93 -3.15
CA LEU A 34 -8.74 10.47 -3.38
C LEU A 34 -7.97 10.68 -2.07
N ALA A 35 -8.62 11.24 -1.05
CA ALA A 35 -8.01 11.44 0.27
C ALA A 35 -7.59 10.09 0.90
N THR A 36 -8.47 9.09 0.86
CA THR A 36 -8.20 7.75 1.39
C THR A 36 -7.08 7.06 0.62
N GLY A 37 -7.06 7.19 -0.71
CA GLY A 37 -5.98 6.65 -1.54
C GLY A 37 -4.63 7.25 -1.18
N ARG A 38 -4.55 8.57 -0.99
CA ARG A 38 -3.31 9.24 -0.54
C ARG A 38 -2.86 8.75 0.83
N TYR A 39 -3.79 8.57 1.77
CA TYR A 39 -3.48 7.97 3.06
C TYR A 39 -2.87 6.58 2.91
N TYR A 40 -3.46 5.70 2.09
CA TYR A 40 -2.93 4.36 1.86
C TYR A 40 -1.50 4.40 1.28
N MET A 41 -1.25 5.27 0.30
CA MET A 41 0.10 5.42 -0.28
C MET A 41 1.12 5.91 0.73
N ALA A 42 0.75 6.85 1.61
CA ALA A 42 1.67 7.45 2.57
C ALA A 42 1.91 6.57 3.81
N ARG A 43 0.88 5.83 4.26
CA ARG A 43 0.91 5.14 5.56
C ARG A 43 1.02 3.62 5.45
N GLN A 44 0.43 3.01 4.42
CA GLN A 44 0.37 1.54 4.29
C GLN A 44 1.35 1.00 3.27
N LEU A 45 1.49 1.65 2.11
CA LEU A 45 2.38 1.17 1.05
C LEU A 45 3.86 1.04 1.49
N PRO A 46 4.44 1.91 2.35
CA PRO A 46 5.81 1.77 2.81
C PRO A 46 6.13 0.45 3.53
N ALA A 47 5.12 -0.29 3.99
CA ALA A 47 5.31 -1.64 4.55
C ALA A 47 6.00 -2.60 3.56
N THR A 48 5.92 -2.35 2.24
CA THR A 48 6.68 -3.12 1.23
C THR A 48 8.18 -3.02 1.46
N MET A 49 8.71 -1.86 1.87
CA MET A 49 10.14 -1.69 2.16
C MET A 49 10.54 -2.46 3.41
N MET A 50 9.72 -2.42 4.46
CA MET A 50 9.93 -3.26 5.66
C MET A 50 9.96 -4.74 5.30
N HIS A 51 9.00 -5.21 4.49
CA HIS A 51 8.97 -6.60 4.05
C HIS A 51 10.21 -6.97 3.22
N LEU A 52 10.63 -6.09 2.31
CA LEU A 52 11.84 -6.31 1.52
C LEU A 52 13.08 -6.43 2.42
N ALA A 53 13.26 -5.52 3.38
CA ALA A 53 14.39 -5.56 4.31
C ALA A 53 14.42 -6.88 5.11
N ARG A 54 13.26 -7.36 5.57
CA ARG A 54 13.14 -8.65 6.28
C ARG A 54 13.43 -9.86 5.39
N ILE A 55 13.14 -9.78 4.10
CA ILE A 55 13.48 -10.84 3.15
C ILE A 55 15.00 -10.83 2.90
N GLN A 56 15.58 -9.64 2.74
CA GLN A 56 17.00 -9.46 2.45
C GLN A 56 17.92 -9.83 3.63
N SER A 57 17.44 -9.77 4.87
CA SER A 57 18.24 -10.18 6.04
C SER A 57 18.56 -11.68 6.06
N GLY A 58 17.90 -12.50 5.22
CA GLY A 58 18.22 -13.91 5.06
C GLY A 58 17.92 -14.77 6.28
N ALA A 59 18.40 -16.02 6.25
CA ALA A 59 18.14 -17.02 7.29
C ALA A 59 19.17 -17.02 8.42
N GLU A 60 20.34 -16.43 8.23
CA GLU A 60 21.48 -16.49 9.15
C GLU A 60 21.12 -16.14 10.61
N PRO A 61 20.39 -15.06 10.92
CA PRO A 61 20.07 -14.73 12.31
C PRO A 61 19.23 -15.80 13.03
N VAL A 62 18.38 -16.53 12.29
CA VAL A 62 17.57 -17.63 12.85
C VAL A 62 18.40 -18.89 12.94
N MET A 63 19.20 -19.21 11.92
CA MET A 63 19.97 -20.45 11.85
C MET A 63 21.26 -20.44 12.69
N ALA A 64 21.71 -19.28 13.16
CA ALA A 64 22.89 -19.15 14.01
C ALA A 64 22.66 -19.66 15.45
N LEU A 65 21.40 -19.75 15.90
CA LEU A 65 21.06 -20.29 17.21
C LEU A 65 21.09 -21.82 17.15
N ALA A 66 21.75 -22.46 18.12
CA ALA A 66 21.78 -23.92 18.22
C ALA A 66 20.37 -24.45 18.52
N ALA A 67 20.02 -25.62 17.97
CA ALA A 67 18.67 -26.19 18.04
C ALA A 67 18.15 -26.38 19.48
N ASP A 68 19.05 -26.59 20.45
CA ASP A 68 18.78 -26.74 21.87
C ASP A 68 18.61 -25.40 22.62
N ARG A 69 18.74 -24.27 21.94
CA ARG A 69 18.68 -22.91 22.52
C ARG A 69 17.53 -22.05 21.98
N PHE A 70 16.63 -22.61 21.18
CA PHE A 70 15.37 -21.96 20.75
C PHE A 70 14.27 -22.08 21.81
#